data_AF-A0A943NPV3-F1
#
_entry.id   AF-A0A943NPV3-F1
#
_cell.length_a   1.000
_cell.length_b   1.000
_cell.length_c   1.000
_cell.angle_alpha   90.00
_cell.angle_beta   90.00
_cell.angle_gamma   90.00
#
_symmetry.space_group_name_H-M   'P 1'
#
loop_
_entity.id
_entity.type
_entity.pdbx_description
1 polymer ?
#
loop_
_entity_poly.entity_id
_entity_poly.type
_entity_poly.pdbx_seq_one_letter_code
_entity_poly.pdbx_strand_id
1 'polypeptide(L)' 'MKVQNIKDVNKFFEVVDSCAGKVELVTGEGDRLNLKSKLCQYVSLANIFSNGEIPELEIIAYEKEDIDRLLSFMING' A
#
# COMPACT_ATOMS: atom_id res chain seq x y z
N MET A 1 0.60 9.55 0.11
CA MET A 1 0.87 9.49 -1.35
C MET A 1 -0.23 8.71 -2.02
N LYS A 2 -0.74 9.15 -3.18
CA LYS A 2 -1.73 8.38 -3.94
C LYS A 2 -1.03 7.31 -4.74
N VAL A 3 -1.50 6.08 -4.65
CA VAL A 3 -0.95 4.94 -5.38
C VAL A 3 -1.87 4.62 -6.54
N GLN A 4 -1.28 4.54 -7.73
CA GLN A 4 -1.97 4.16 -8.95
C GLN A 4 -1.18 3.04 -9.64
N ASN A 5 -1.88 2.17 -10.35
CA ASN A 5 -1.29 1.23 -11.30
C ASN A 5 -0.34 0.16 -10.70
N ILE A 6 -0.67 -0.41 -9.53
CA ILE A 6 0.07 -1.56 -8.98
C ILE A 6 -0.18 -2.80 -9.83
N LYS A 7 0.80 -3.19 -10.66
CA LYS A 7 0.71 -4.40 -11.50
C LYS A 7 1.07 -5.67 -10.73
N ASP A 8 2.07 -5.57 -9.84
CA ASP A 8 2.51 -6.67 -9.00
C ASP A 8 2.20 -6.36 -7.53
N VAL A 9 1.05 -6.88 -7.09
CA VAL A 9 0.54 -6.64 -5.75
C VAL A 9 1.32 -7.42 -4.69
N ASN A 10 1.89 -8.58 -5.05
CA ASN A 10 2.73 -9.36 -4.13
C ASN A 10 4.01 -8.60 -3.83
N LYS A 11 4.69 -8.11 -4.87
CA LYS A 11 5.90 -7.30 -4.71
C LYS A 11 5.63 -6.00 -3.95
N PHE A 12 4.47 -5.38 -4.18
CA PHE A 12 4.06 -4.22 -3.38
C PHE A 12 4.03 -4.54 -1.88
N PHE A 13 3.40 -5.65 -1.47
CA PHE A 13 3.37 -6.03 -0.06
C PHE A 13 4.72 -6.47 0.49
N GLU A 14 5.58 -7.11 -0.31
CA GLU A 14 6.97 -7.38 0.09
C GLU A 14 7.73 -6.09 0.40
N VAL A 15 7.54 -5.05 -0.42
CA VAL A 15 8.13 -3.72 -0.17
C VAL A 15 7.58 -3.12 1.11
N VAL A 16 6.27 -3.17 1.35
CA VAL A 16 5.64 -2.69 2.58
C VAL A 16 6.15 -3.44 3.82
N ASP A 17 6.33 -4.76 3.73
CA ASP A 17 6.84 -5.57 4.83
C ASP A 17 8.29 -5.18 5.18
N SER A 18 9.08 -4.80 4.17
CA SER A 18 10.47 -4.37 4.33
C SER A 18 10.63 -2.95 4.90
N CYS A 19 9.54 -2.17 5.00
CA CYS A 19 9.58 -0.86 5.63
C CYS A 19 9.90 -0.98 7.12
N ALA A 20 10.72 -0.08 7.65
CA ALA A 20 11.12 -0.11 9.05
C ALA A 20 9.99 0.34 9.98
N GLY A 21 9.33 1.44 9.62
CA GLY A 21 8.29 2.08 10.41
C GLY A 21 6.88 1.58 10.11
N LYS A 22 5.90 2.37 10.55
CA LYS A 22 4.49 2.13 10.27
C LYS A 22 4.17 2.52 8.83
N VAL A 23 3.34 1.69 8.20
CA VAL A 23 2.76 1.98 6.88
C VAL A 23 1.25 1.78 7.01
N GLU A 24 0.49 2.82 6.71
CA GLU A 24 -0.96 2.81 6.80
C GLU A 24 -1.58 3.03 5.41
N LEU A 25 -2.68 2.32 5.16
CA LEU A 25 -3.59 2.59 4.06
C LEU A 25 -4.72 3.47 4.58
N VAL A 26 -5.03 4.52 3.83
CA VAL A 26 -6.20 5.36 4.03
C VAL A 26 -7.22 5.03 2.94
N THR A 27 -8.42 4.66 3.35
CA THR A 27 -9.54 4.41 2.42
C THR A 27 -10.20 5.73 2.04
N GLY A 28 -11.04 5.73 0.99
CA GLY A 28 -11.83 6.91 0.61
C GLY A 28 -12.80 7.42 1.69
N GLU A 29 -13.10 6.58 2.69
CA GLU A 29 -13.93 6.91 3.86
C GLU A 29 -13.11 7.50 5.01
N GLY A 30 -11.78 7.47 4.93
CA GLY A 30 -10.86 8.02 5.93
C GLY A 30 -10.37 7.02 6.97
N ASP A 31 -10.75 5.75 6.88
CA ASP A 31 -10.23 4.69 7.76
C ASP A 31 -8.74 4.49 7.56
N ARG A 32 -8.03 4.17 8.66
CA ARG A 32 -6.60 3.89 8.64
C ARG A 32 -6.33 2.42 8.97
N LEU A 33 -5.81 1.70 7.99
CA LEU A 33 -5.49 0.29 8.10
C LEU A 33 -3.98 0.09 8.14
N ASN A 34 -3.48 -0.66 9.12
CA ASN A 34 -2.06 -0.99 9.20
C ASN A 34 -1.67 -1.99 8.10
N LEU A 35 -0.97 -1.53 7.06
CA LEU A 35 -0.58 -2.37 5.93
C LEU A 35 0.53 -3.38 6.24
N LYS A 36 1.17 -3.31 7.41
CA LYS A 36 2.10 -4.37 7.86
C LYS A 36 1.38 -5.57 8.47
N SER A 37 0.08 -5.47 8.75
CA SER A 37 -0.73 -6.62 9.19
C SER A 37 -1.11 -7.48 8.00
N LYS A 38 -0.78 -8.78 8.04
CA LYS A 38 -1.18 -9.74 6.99
C LYS A 38 -2.70 -9.78 6.79
N LEU A 39 -3.48 -9.67 7.86
CA LEU A 39 -4.93 -9.57 7.74
C LEU A 39 -5.35 -8.32 6.95
N CYS A 40 -4.77 -7.17 7.25
CA CYS A 40 -5.07 -5.94 6.51
C CYS A 40 -4.60 -6.03 5.05
N GLN A 41 -3.47 -6.69 4.77
CA GLN A 41 -3.04 -6.95 3.39
C GLN A 41 -4.08 -7.80 2.63
N TYR A 42 -4.60 -8.88 3.25
CA TYR A 42 -5.64 -9.70 2.64
C TYR A 42 -6.96 -8.94 2.43
N VAL A 43 -7.37 -8.10 3.40
CA VAL A 43 -8.56 -7.26 3.25
C VAL A 43 -8.38 -6.25 2.12
N SER A 44 -7.21 -5.62 2.04
CA SER A 44 -6.87 -4.70 0.94
C SER A 44 -6.86 -5.40 -0.41
N LEU A 45 -6.33 -6.62 -0.49
CA LEU A 45 -6.40 -7.44 -1.71
C LEU A 45 -7.82 -7.71 -2.15
N ALA A 46 -8.69 -8.13 -1.23
CA ALA A 46 -10.09 -8.40 -1.55
C ALA A 46 -10.79 -7.15 -2.13
N ASN A 47 -10.54 -5.97 -1.56
CA ASN A 47 -11.07 -4.70 -2.06
C ASN A 47 -10.50 -4.29 -3.41
N ILE A 48 -9.22 -4.58 -3.68
CA ILE A 48 -8.58 -4.32 -4.99
C ILE A 48 -9.15 -5.26 -6.06
N PHE A 49 -9.39 -6.53 -5.73
CA PHE A 49 -9.85 -7.53 -6.69
C PHE A 49 -11.37 -7.58 -6.87
N SER A 50 -12.16 -7.02 -5.96
CA SER A 50 -13.63 -7.11 -6.02
C SER A 50 -14.24 -6.33 -7.18
N ASN A 51 -13.59 -5.26 -7.66
CA ASN A 51 -14.19 -4.34 -8.64
C ASN A 51 -13.44 -4.26 -9.98
N GLY A 52 -12.31 -4.98 -10.15
CA GLY A 52 -11.50 -4.91 -11.38
C GLY A 52 -10.77 -3.57 -11.60
N GLU A 53 -11.04 -2.56 -10.77
CA GLU A 53 -10.35 -1.29 -10.69
C GLU A 53 -9.64 -1.20 -9.34
N ILE A 54 -8.36 -0.79 -9.36
CA ILE A 54 -7.62 -0.48 -8.13
C ILE A 54 -8.22 0.82 -7.58
N PRO A 55 -8.88 0.82 -6.40
CA PRO A 55 -9.37 2.07 -5.83
C PRO A 55 -8.21 3.07 -5.65
N GLU A 56 -8.49 4.37 -5.62
CA GLU A 56 -7.44 5.33 -5.22
C GLU A 56 -7.03 5.02 -3.78
N LEU A 57 -5.86 4.42 -3.61
CA LEU A 57 -5.30 4.06 -2.32
C LEU A 57 -4.35 5.17 -1.88
N GLU A 58 -4.56 5.69 -0.68
CA GLU A 58 -3.63 6.62 -0.07
C GLU A 58 -2.74 5.90 0.94
N ILE A 59 -1.43 5.99 0.76
CA ILE A 59 -0.46 5.42 1.70
C ILE A 59 0.17 6.51 2.54
N ILE A 60 0.26 6.25 3.84
CA ILE A 60 1.04 7.02 4.80
C ILE A 60 2.21 6.16 5.27
N ALA A 61 3.42 6.62 5.03
CA ALA A 61 4.63 6.10 5.64
C ALA A 61 5.25 7.20 6.51
N TYR A 62 5.76 6.81 7.68
CA TYR A 62 6.23 7.75 8.69
C TYR A 62 7.73 8.02 8.63
N GLU A 63 8.50 7.02 8.17
CA GLU A 63 9.95 7.13 8.03
C GLU A 63 10.31 7.59 6.62
N LYS A 64 11.31 8.46 6.52
CA LYS A 64 11.75 9.02 5.23
C LYS A 64 12.24 7.92 4.29
N GLU A 65 13.00 6.97 4.83
CA GLU A 65 13.55 5.84 4.06
C GLU A 65 12.44 4.94 3.50
N ASP A 66 11.33 4.81 4.23
CA ASP A 66 10.18 4.02 3.80
C ASP A 66 9.38 4.75 2.71
N ILE A 67 9.25 6.07 2.81
CA ILE A 67 8.69 6.91 1.76
C ILE A 67 9.51 6.75 0.47
N ASP A 68 10.83 6.90 0.55
CA ASP A 68 11.73 6.79 -0.61
C ASP A 68 11.65 5.40 -1.25
N ARG A 69 11.59 4.34 -0.43
CA ARG A 69 11.44 2.96 -0.88
C ARG A 69 10.12 2.74 -1.63
N LEU A 70 9.01 3.20 -1.06
CA LEU A 70 7.67 3.05 -1.66
C LEU A 70 7.56 3.86 -2.96
N LEU A 71 8.10 5.08 -3.00
CA LEU A 71 8.16 5.89 -4.22
C LEU A 71 8.99 5.23 -5.32
N SER A 72 10.15 4.66 -4.96
CA SER A 72 10.99 3.93 -5.91
C SER A 72 10.25 2.73 -6.52
N PHE A 73 9.46 2.00 -5.73
CA PHE A 73 8.60 0.95 -6.23
C PHE A 73 7.53 1.48 -7.20
N MET A 74 6.89 2.62 -6.89
CA MET A 74 5.84 3.18 -7.75
C MET A 74 6.36 3.72 -9.08
N ILE A 75 7.59 4.22 -9.13
CA ILE A 75 8.19 4.79 -10.35
C ILE A 75 8.76 3.68 -11.25
N ASN A 76 9.37 2.65 -10.65
CA ASN A 76 10.12 1.62 -11.37
C ASN A 76 9.40 0.26 -11.48
N GLY A 77 8.20 0.14 -10.90
CA GLY A 77 7.42 -1.10 -10.79
C GLY A 77 6.42 -1.36 -11.90
#